data_AF-A0A4U6M093-F1
#
_entry.id   AF-A0A4U6M093-F1
#
_cell.length_a   1.000
_cell.length_b   1.000
_cell.length_c   1.000
_cell.angle_alpha   90.00
_cell.angle_beta   90.00
_cell.angle_gamma   90.00
#
_symmetry.space_group_name_H-M   'P 1'
#
loop_
_entity.id
_entity.type
_entity.pdbx_description
1 polymer ?
#
loop_
_entity_poly.entity_id
_entity_poly.type
_entity_poly.pdbx_seq_one_letter_code
_entity_poly.pdbx_strand_id
1 'polypeptide(L)'
;MAVQVNGQTFNGVVVTDEHGALRYNVAVPISALHEGRNGVQVTVTGVDTAGNTAVAVQNTTVTLDTVAANAISIDTVADDNTVNRSESRMPTLIAGAVTGDAQPGDPVAVQ
;
A
#
# COMPACT_ATOMS: atom_id res chain seq x y z
N MET A 1 -3.28 -25.17 10.55
CA MET A 1 -3.12 -23.70 10.57
C MET A 1 -4.08 -23.12 9.54
N ALA A 2 -4.87 -22.13 9.94
CA ALA A 2 -5.84 -21.47 9.07
C ALA A 2 -5.69 -19.95 9.19
N VAL A 3 -5.80 -19.25 8.06
CA VAL A 3 -5.83 -17.79 7.98
C VAL A 3 -7.16 -17.40 7.39
N GLN A 4 -7.92 -16.56 8.09
CA GLN A 4 -9.15 -16.00 7.61
C GLN A 4 -8.93 -14.55 7.17
N VAL A 5 -9.30 -14.22 5.94
CA VAL A 5 -9.24 -12.87 5.37
C VAL A 5 -10.61 -12.54 4.82
N ASN A 6 -11.24 -11.46 5.31
CA ASN A 6 -12.58 -11.02 4.85
C ASN A 6 -13.64 -12.14 4.81
N GLY A 7 -13.59 -13.09 5.76
CA GLY A 7 -14.50 -14.24 5.82
C GLY A 7 -14.05 -15.48 5.05
N GLN A 8 -13.08 -15.37 4.15
CA GLN A 8 -12.50 -16.51 3.40
C GLN A 8 -11.40 -17.18 4.21
N THR A 9 -11.38 -18.52 4.25
CA THR A 9 -10.40 -19.30 5.02
C THR A 9 -9.37 -19.95 4.10
N PHE A 10 -8.10 -19.76 4.42
CA PHE A 10 -6.94 -20.31 3.71
C PHE A 10 -6.15 -21.20 4.67
N ASN A 11 -5.95 -22.46 4.30
CA ASN A 11 -5.18 -23.38 5.11
C ASN A 11 -3.72 -23.36 4.69
N GLY A 12 -2.83 -23.52 5.65
CA GLY A 12 -1.40 -23.63 5.38
C GLY A 12 -0.71 -24.59 6.34
N VAL A 13 0.61 -24.64 6.18
CA VAL A 13 1.48 -25.55 6.91
C VAL A 13 2.41 -24.77 7.85
N VAL A 14 2.78 -25.43 8.94
CA VAL A 14 3.89 -24.97 9.78
C VAL A 14 5.18 -25.44 9.12
N VAL A 15 6.12 -24.54 8.94
CA VAL A 15 7.44 -24.77 8.35
C VAL A 15 8.51 -24.42 9.36
N THR A 16 9.70 -25.01 9.22
CA THR A 16 10.86 -24.63 10.02
C THR A 16 11.74 -23.70 9.18
N ASP A 17 12.18 -22.58 9.75
CA ASP A 17 13.12 -21.69 9.06
C ASP A 17 14.56 -22.21 9.12
N GLU A 18 15.48 -21.50 8.46
CA GLU A 18 16.91 -21.85 8.38
C GLU A 18 17.62 -21.88 9.76
N HIS A 19 17.02 -21.30 10.80
CA HIS A 19 17.54 -21.24 12.16
C HIS A 19 16.84 -22.21 13.11
N GLY A 20 15.95 -23.08 12.61
CA GLY A 20 15.23 -24.07 13.41
C GLY A 20 13.96 -23.55 14.08
N ALA A 21 13.56 -22.29 13.84
CA ALA A 21 12.35 -21.73 14.41
C ALA A 21 11.11 -22.10 13.58
N LEU A 22 10.01 -22.42 14.27
CA LEU A 22 8.73 -22.70 13.60
C LEU A 22 8.11 -21.39 13.08
N ARG A 23 7.74 -21.40 11.81
CA ARG A 23 7.00 -20.36 11.12
C ARG A 23 5.77 -20.94 10.44
N TYR A 24 4.86 -20.08 10.00
CA TYR A 24 3.69 -20.48 9.24
C TYR A 24 3.73 -19.82 7.87
N ASN A 25 3.35 -20.57 6.84
CA ASN A 25 3.21 -20.05 5.49
C ASN A 25 1.83 -20.42 4.95
N VAL A 26 1.07 -19.41 4.55
CA VAL A 26 -0.27 -19.56 3.97
C VAL A 26 -0.34 -18.67 2.72
N ALA A 27 -0.61 -19.28 1.58
CA ALA A 27 -0.86 -18.54 0.35
C ALA A 27 -2.27 -17.93 0.40
N VAL A 28 -2.34 -16.61 0.36
CA VAL A 28 -3.59 -15.85 0.28
C VAL A 28 -3.62 -15.15 -1.08
N PRO A 29 -4.60 -15.43 -1.97
CA PRO A 29 -4.70 -14.76 -3.26
C PRO A 29 -5.07 -13.29 -3.05
N ILE A 30 -4.51 -12.39 -3.86
CA ILE A 30 -4.78 -10.94 -3.79
C ILE A 30 -6.28 -10.64 -3.95
N SER A 31 -7.02 -11.46 -4.69
CA SER A 31 -8.48 -11.35 -4.84
C SER A 31 -9.27 -11.52 -3.54
N ALA A 32 -8.65 -12.00 -2.46
CA ALA A 32 -9.26 -12.08 -1.14
C ALA A 32 -9.17 -10.75 -0.36
N LEU A 33 -8.37 -9.79 -0.85
CA LEU A 33 -8.19 -8.47 -0.27
C LEU A 33 -9.08 -7.44 -0.98
N HIS A 34 -9.53 -6.48 -0.20
CA HIS A 34 -10.19 -5.27 -0.68
C HIS A 34 -9.23 -4.09 -0.50
N GLU A 35 -9.41 -3.06 -1.33
CA GLU A 35 -8.70 -1.79 -1.15
C GLU A 35 -8.91 -1.24 0.27
N GLY A 36 -7.86 -0.71 0.88
CA GLY A 36 -7.85 -0.29 2.27
C GLY A 36 -7.62 -1.43 3.26
N ARG A 37 -8.23 -1.36 4.44
CA ARG A 37 -7.92 -2.23 5.59
C ARG A 37 -8.64 -3.58 5.48
N ASN A 38 -7.87 -4.65 5.59
CA ASN A 38 -8.35 -6.03 5.60
C ASN A 38 -8.08 -6.66 6.96
N GLY A 39 -9.13 -7.18 7.60
CA GLY A 39 -9.00 -7.95 8.83
C GLY A 39 -8.48 -9.36 8.54
N VAL A 40 -7.41 -9.75 9.21
CA VAL A 40 -6.79 -11.07 9.08
C VAL A 40 -6.77 -11.76 10.43
N GLN A 41 -7.40 -12.92 10.52
CA GLN A 41 -7.32 -13.78 11.70
C GLN A 41 -6.47 -15.01 11.38
N VAL A 42 -5.58 -15.35 12.29
CA VAL A 42 -4.65 -16.47 12.20
C VAL A 42 -4.97 -17.44 13.32
N THR A 43 -5.24 -18.70 12.98
CA THR A 43 -5.55 -19.77 13.93
C THR A 43 -4.59 -20.94 13.78
N VAL A 44 -3.84 -21.23 14.84
CA VAL A 44 -2.92 -22.36 14.95
C VAL A 44 -3.49 -23.37 15.94
N THR A 45 -3.59 -24.63 15.53
CA THR A 45 -3.95 -25.74 16.42
C THR A 45 -2.74 -26.66 16.54
N GLY A 46 -2.22 -26.80 17.76
CA GLY A 46 -1.21 -27.79 18.12
C GLY A 46 -1.87 -29.02 18.75
N VAL A 47 -1.27 -30.19 18.53
CA VAL A 47 -1.69 -31.46 19.14
C VAL A 47 -0.45 -32.14 19.72
N ASP A 48 -0.50 -32.56 20.98
CA ASP A 48 0.59 -33.32 21.60
C ASP A 48 0.50 -34.83 21.28
N THR A 49 1.52 -35.60 21.67
CA THR A 49 1.56 -37.05 21.42
C THR A 49 0.43 -37.82 22.13
N ALA A 50 -0.11 -37.29 23.23
CA ALA A 50 -1.23 -37.89 23.95
C ALA A 50 -2.60 -37.52 23.34
N GLY A 51 -2.62 -36.65 22.33
CA GLY A 51 -3.82 -36.20 21.64
C GLY A 51 -4.47 -34.94 22.24
N ASN A 52 -3.84 -34.26 23.20
CA ASN A 52 -4.36 -33.01 23.74
C ASN A 52 -4.19 -31.89 22.71
N THR A 53 -5.19 -31.02 22.60
CA THR A 53 -5.18 -29.90 21.63
C THR A 53 -5.01 -28.56 22.33
N ALA A 54 -4.26 -27.67 21.69
CA ALA A 54 -4.11 -26.26 22.08
C ALA A 54 -4.34 -25.38 20.85
N VAL A 55 -5.16 -24.33 21.01
CA VAL A 55 -5.49 -23.40 19.92
C VAL A 55 -4.99 -22.01 20.28
N ALA A 56 -4.23 -21.39 19.37
CA ALA A 56 -3.81 -20.00 19.45
C ALA A 56 -4.46 -19.20 18.31
N VAL A 57 -5.02 -18.04 18.64
CA VAL A 57 -5.65 -17.13 17.68
C VAL A 57 -4.97 -15.77 17.77
N GLN A 58 -4.59 -15.22 16.62
CA GLN A 58 -4.03 -13.87 16.51
C GLN A 58 -4.79 -13.08 15.43
N ASN A 59 -5.05 -11.80 15.68
CA ASN A 59 -5.64 -10.91 14.70
C ASN A 59 -4.61 -9.87 14.27
N THR A 60 -4.59 -9.56 12.98
CA THR A 60 -3.76 -8.52 12.38
C THR A 60 -4.56 -7.79 11.31
N THR A 61 -4.05 -6.64 10.85
CA THR A 61 -4.64 -5.87 9.75
C THR A 61 -3.61 -5.71 8.66
N VAL A 62 -4.03 -5.97 7.42
CA VAL A 62 -3.24 -5.74 6.21
C VAL A 62 -3.93 -4.67 5.40
N THR A 63 -3.20 -3.63 4.99
CA THR A 63 -3.74 -2.59 4.12
C THR A 63 -3.31 -2.87 2.68
N LEU A 64 -4.28 -2.96 1.78
CA LEU A 64 -4.02 -2.92 0.34
C LEU A 64 -4.14 -1.45 -0.09
N ASP A 65 -3.09 -0.92 -0.71
CA ASP A 65 -3.05 0.43 -1.26
C ASP A 65 -2.63 0.35 -2.74
N THR A 66 -3.59 0.49 -3.64
CA THR A 66 -3.34 0.42 -5.10
C THR A 66 -3.64 1.72 -5.84
N VAL A 67 -4.02 2.77 -5.11
CA VAL A 67 -4.48 4.02 -5.69
C VAL A 67 -3.41 5.08 -5.51
N ALA A 68 -2.91 5.62 -6.62
CA ALA A 68 -2.11 6.82 -6.63
C ALA A 68 -2.89 7.97 -7.29
N ALA A 69 -2.96 9.13 -6.65
CA ALA A 69 -3.66 10.31 -7.13
C ALA A 69 -2.79 11.56 -6.97
N ASN A 70 -2.61 12.30 -8.08
CA ASN A 70 -1.85 13.54 -8.13
C ASN A 70 -2.67 14.65 -8.80
N ALA A 71 -2.41 15.90 -8.42
CA ALA A 71 -2.98 17.06 -9.07
C ALA A 71 -1.91 18.14 -9.29
N ILE A 72 -1.99 18.83 -10.41
CA ILE A 72 -1.09 19.93 -10.78
C ILE A 72 -1.94 21.19 -11.03
N SER A 73 -1.52 22.32 -10.48
CA SER A 73 -2.02 23.64 -10.82
C SER A 73 -0.88 24.53 -11.27
N ILE A 74 -1.17 25.42 -12.22
CA ILE A 74 -0.26 26.46 -12.67
C ILE A 74 -0.84 27.79 -12.21
N ASP A 75 -0.01 28.62 -11.59
CA ASP A 75 -0.38 29.96 -11.17
C ASP A 75 -0.56 30.88 -12.40
N THR A 76 -1.13 32.06 -12.20
CA THR A 76 -1.24 33.07 -13.27
C THR A 76 0.13 33.38 -13.85
N VAL A 77 0.31 33.14 -15.15
CA VAL A 77 1.57 33.42 -15.85
C VAL A 77 1.68 34.91 -16.12
N ALA A 78 2.83 35.52 -15.85
CA ALA A 78 3.06 36.95 -16.05
C ALA A 78 2.00 37.85 -15.34
N ASP A 79 1.54 37.44 -14.15
CA ASP A 79 0.53 38.09 -13.31
C ASP A 79 -0.90 38.17 -13.89
N ASP A 80 -1.08 38.24 -15.22
CA ASP A 80 -2.37 38.43 -15.89
C ASP A 80 -2.71 37.35 -16.93
N ASN A 81 -1.94 36.28 -16.97
CA ASN A 81 -2.03 35.19 -17.94
C ASN A 81 -1.79 35.64 -19.40
N THR A 82 -1.12 36.78 -19.62
CA THR A 82 -0.77 37.33 -20.92
C THR A 82 0.69 37.77 -20.95
N VAL A 83 1.49 37.16 -21.82
CA VAL A 83 2.88 37.60 -21.99
C VAL A 83 2.94 38.79 -22.95
N ASN A 84 3.33 39.95 -22.45
CA ASN A 84 3.50 41.17 -23.22
C ASN A 84 4.91 41.32 -23.83
N ARG A 85 5.14 42.42 -24.55
CA ARG A 85 6.43 42.69 -25.23
C ARG A 85 7.61 42.83 -24.27
N SER A 86 7.38 43.32 -23.05
CA SER A 86 8.43 43.47 -22.04
C SER A 86 8.75 42.11 -21.43
N GLU A 87 7.73 41.36 -21.00
CA GLU A 87 7.90 40.02 -20.42
C GLU A 87 8.52 39.03 -21.40
N SER A 88 8.13 39.05 -22.69
CA SER A 88 8.71 38.16 -23.72
C SER A 88 10.20 38.41 -24.00
N ARG A 89 10.79 39.51 -23.51
CA ARG A 89 12.21 39.83 -23.69
C ARG A 89 13.07 39.40 -22.49
N MET A 90 12.47 38.79 -21.47
CA MET A 90 13.14 38.30 -20.28
C MET A 90 12.55 36.95 -19.86
N PRO A 91 13.18 36.21 -18.91
CA PRO A 91 12.58 34.99 -18.40
C PRO A 91 11.22 35.26 -17.72
N THR A 92 10.16 34.63 -18.21
CA THR A 92 8.86 34.59 -17.54
C THR A 92 8.84 33.41 -16.56
N LEU A 93 8.65 33.70 -15.28
CA LEU A 93 8.52 32.66 -14.27
C LEU A 93 7.15 31.97 -14.43
N ILE A 94 7.18 30.64 -14.52
CA ILE A 94 5.98 29.80 -14.43
C ILE A 94 6.09 29.07 -13.10
N ALA A 95 5.09 29.28 -12.25
CA ALA A 95 5.00 28.65 -10.94
C ALA A 95 3.66 27.92 -10.81
N GLY A 96 3.55 27.11 -9.76
CA GLY A 96 2.38 26.32 -9.51
C GLY A 96 2.59 25.38 -8.33
N ALA A 97 1.65 24.47 -8.16
CA ALA A 97 1.69 23.47 -7.09
C ALA A 97 1.41 22.08 -7.64
N VAL A 98 2.06 21.09 -7.05
CA VAL A 98 1.74 19.68 -7.22
C VAL A 98 1.28 19.16 -5.86
N THR A 99 0.19 18.40 -5.86
CA THR A 99 -0.41 17.82 -4.64
C THR A 99 -0.77 16.35 -4.89
N GLY A 100 -1.10 15.63 -3.82
CA GLY A 100 -1.40 14.19 -3.86
C GLY A 100 -0.20 13.36 -3.42
N ASP A 101 0.03 12.25 -4.13
CA ASP A 101 1.12 11.31 -3.85
C ASP A 101 2.49 11.75 -4.39
N ALA A 102 2.51 12.80 -5.22
CA ALA A 102 3.73 13.39 -5.72
C ALA A 102 4.57 13.99 -4.58
N GLN A 103 5.87 13.79 -4.65
CA GLN A 103 6.83 14.20 -3.63
C GLN A 103 7.87 15.18 -4.17
N PRO A 104 8.54 15.95 -3.27
CA PRO A 104 9.68 16.77 -3.65
C PRO A 104 10.75 15.92 -4.37
N GLY A 105 11.12 16.35 -5.57
CA GLY A 105 12.08 15.64 -6.43
C GLY A 105 11.44 14.81 -7.54
N ASP A 106 10.12 14.67 -7.56
CA ASP A 106 9.42 14.04 -8.68
C ASP A 106 9.60 14.86 -9.97
N PRO A 107 9.76 14.18 -11.13
CA PRO A 107 10.02 14.86 -12.38
C PRO A 107 8.78 15.60 -12.88
N VAL A 108 8.98 16.85 -13.30
CA VAL A 108 7.99 17.63 -14.05
C VAL A 108 8.43 17.68 -15.50
N ALA A 109 7.56 17.25 -16.41
CA ALA A 109 7.78 17.32 -17.86
C ALA A 109 6.80 18.30 -18.50
N VAL A 110 7.33 19.16 -19.37
CA VAL A 110 6.54 20.05 -20.22
C VAL A 110 6.54 19.45 -21.62
N GLN A 111 5.34 19.28 -22.22
CA GLN A 111 5.17 18.73 -23.57
C GLN A 111 4.91 19.82 -24.60
#